data_AF-A0A949KSE3-F1
#
_entry.id   AF-A0A949KSE3-F1
#
_cell.length_a   1.000
_cell.length_b   1.000
_cell.length_c   1.000
_cell.angle_alpha   90.00
_cell.angle_beta   90.00
_cell.angle_gamma   90.00
#
_symmetry.space_group_name_H-M   'P 1'
#
loop_
_entity.id
_entity.type
_entity.pdbx_description
1 polymer ?
#
loop_
_entity_poly.entity_id
_entity_poly.type
_entity_poly.pdbx_seq_one_letter_code
_entity_poly.pdbx_strand_id
1 'polypeptide(L)'
;MRHRDHRPHGPAYLDRLLSFEQVPEHRNVDCGLYGVCLEVVVHRRWPSFSCRPCSLWSRQSRAQSGEGPAQVLLMPLAAHR
;
A
#
# COMPACT_ATOMS: atom_id res chain seq x y z
N MET A 1 33.98 7.15 -8.91
CA MET A 1 32.83 7.99 -8.53
C MET A 1 31.55 7.33 -9.03
N ARG A 2 30.71 6.80 -8.14
CA ARG A 2 29.33 6.43 -8.45
C ARG A 2 28.47 7.02 -7.33
N HIS A 3 27.80 8.13 -7.60
CA HIS A 3 26.72 8.60 -6.73
C HIS A 3 25.66 7.50 -6.72
N ARG A 4 25.58 6.73 -5.63
CA ARG A 4 24.39 5.91 -5.37
C ARG A 4 23.25 6.90 -5.24
N ASP A 5 22.32 6.89 -6.19
CA ASP A 5 21.06 7.63 -6.07
C ASP A 5 20.31 7.07 -4.85
N HIS A 6 20.50 7.72 -3.71
CA HIS A 6 19.77 7.42 -2.48
C HIS A 6 18.35 7.92 -2.70
N ARG A 7 17.51 7.11 -3.35
CA ARG A 7 16.08 7.37 -3.36
C ARG A 7 15.60 7.39 -1.91
N PRO A 8 14.80 8.40 -1.52
CA PRO A 8 14.30 8.46 -0.16
C PRO A 8 13.48 7.20 0.13
N HIS A 9 13.77 6.56 1.25
CA HIS A 9 12.95 5.48 1.81
C HIS A 9 11.96 6.07 2.80
N GLY A 10 10.68 5.68 2.68
CA GLY A 10 9.62 6.06 3.61
C GLY A 10 8.65 7.12 3.08
N PRO A 11 7.72 7.58 3.93
CA PRO A 11 6.71 8.57 3.56
C PRO A 11 7.36 9.95 3.42
N ALA A 12 6.91 10.74 2.44
CA ALA A 12 7.26 12.14 2.31
C ALA A 12 6.18 13.02 2.92
N TYR A 13 6.61 14.09 3.58
CA TYR A 13 5.74 15.11 4.13
C TYR A 13 4.91 15.80 3.03
N LEU A 14 3.65 16.09 3.35
CA LEU A 14 2.80 17.01 2.59
C LEU A 14 2.25 18.07 3.53
N ASP A 15 2.46 19.34 3.20
CA ASP A 15 2.04 20.53 3.94
C ASP A 15 0.56 20.91 3.73
N ARG A 16 -0.18 20.05 3.03
CA ARG A 16 -1.62 20.19 2.81
C ARG A 16 -2.35 18.90 3.16
N LEU A 17 -3.62 19.04 3.51
CA LEU A 17 -4.50 17.89 3.65
C LEU A 17 -4.80 17.27 2.27
N LEU A 18 -4.87 15.94 2.24
CA LEU A 18 -5.41 15.21 1.09
C LEU A 18 -6.92 15.07 1.27
N SER A 19 -7.68 15.24 0.19
CA SER A 19 -9.09 14.84 0.18
C SER A 19 -9.20 13.31 0.25
N PHE A 20 -10.36 12.80 0.65
CA PHE A 20 -10.60 11.35 0.69
C PHE A 20 -10.33 10.67 -0.66
N GLU A 21 -10.65 11.34 -1.76
CA GLU A 21 -10.41 10.86 -3.13
C GLU A 21 -8.92 10.80 -3.50
N GLN A 22 -8.09 11.67 -2.91
CA GLN A 22 -6.64 11.71 -3.17
C GLN A 22 -5.86 10.68 -2.34
N VAL A 23 -6.38 10.28 -1.19
CA VAL A 23 -5.72 9.34 -0.25
C VAL A 23 -5.24 8.05 -0.94
N PRO A 24 -6.02 7.36 -1.80
CA PRO A 24 -5.58 6.16 -2.51
C PRO A 24 -4.40 6.37 -3.46
N GLU A 25 -4.21 7.58 -4.00
CA GLU A 25 -3.12 7.88 -4.94
C GLU A 25 -1.79 8.16 -4.24
N HIS A 26 -1.85 8.42 -2.92
CA HIS A 26 -0.73 8.86 -2.12
C HIS A 26 -0.28 7.81 -1.09
N ARG A 27 -1.13 6.84 -0.72
CA ARG A 27 -0.82 5.79 0.25
C ARG A 27 -0.56 4.45 -0.45
N ASN A 28 0.46 3.73 -0.01
CA ASN A 28 0.73 2.35 -0.44
C ASN A 28 0.41 1.40 0.71
N VAL A 29 -0.88 1.11 0.91
CA VAL A 29 -1.36 0.27 2.02
C VAL A 29 -0.84 -1.17 1.93
N ASP A 30 -0.51 -1.63 0.72
CA ASP A 30 0.02 -2.97 0.47
C ASP A 30 1.54 -3.08 0.72
N CYS A 31 2.20 -1.97 1.05
CA CYS A 31 3.61 -1.99 1.44
C CYS A 31 3.78 -2.67 2.80
N GLY A 32 4.63 -3.69 2.89
CA GLY A 32 4.92 -4.38 4.15
C GLY A 32 5.50 -3.48 5.26
N LEU A 33 6.02 -2.30 4.92
CA LEU A 33 6.53 -1.30 5.88
C LEU A 33 5.54 -0.17 6.18
N TYR A 34 4.30 -0.31 5.72
CA TYR A 34 3.31 0.76 5.79
C TYR A 34 2.96 1.17 7.23
N GLY A 35 2.87 0.22 8.16
CA GLY A 35 2.63 0.50 9.58
C GLY A 35 3.71 1.41 10.18
N VAL A 36 4.98 1.14 9.90
CA VAL A 36 6.12 1.96 10.33
C VAL A 36 6.02 3.37 9.74
N CYS A 37 5.61 3.49 8.48
CA CYS A 37 5.40 4.79 7.84
C CYS A 37 4.32 5.60 8.56
N LEU A 38 3.22 4.96 8.98
CA LEU A 38 2.15 5.61 9.74
C LEU A 38 2.63 6.09 11.11
N GLU A 39 3.43 5.29 11.82
CA GLU A 39 4.03 5.71 13.09
C GLU A 39 4.86 6.99 12.93
N VAL A 40 5.71 7.07 11.90
CA VAL A 40 6.51 8.26 11.61
C VAL A 40 5.62 9.49 11.39
N VAL A 41 4.57 9.36 10.57
CA VAL A 41 3.63 10.44 10.24
C VAL A 41 2.92 10.95 11.50
N VAL A 42 2.45 10.05 12.36
CA VAL A 42 1.75 10.37 13.62
C VAL A 42 2.70 11.07 14.59
N HIS A 43 3.89 10.53 14.83
CA HIS A 43 4.86 11.12 15.75
C HIS A 43 5.36 12.49 15.30
N ARG A 44 5.55 12.69 13.98
CA ARG A 44 5.95 13.98 13.41
C ARG A 44 4.78 14.96 13.21
N ARG A 45 3.54 14.54 13.51
CA ARG A 45 2.33 15.36 13.40
C ARG A 45 2.13 15.96 12.01
N TRP A 46 2.40 15.18 10.98
CA TRP A 46 2.23 15.65 9.60
C TRP A 46 0.73 15.76 9.26
N PRO A 47 0.24 16.91 8.76
CA PRO A 47 -1.13 17.03 8.23
C PRO A 47 -1.45 15.98 7.16
N SER A 48 -0.50 15.68 6.27
CA SER A 48 -0.62 14.56 5.35
C SER A 48 0.74 14.06 4.88
N PHE A 49 0.73 12.99 4.09
CA PHE A 49 1.94 12.37 3.55
C PHE A 49 1.70 11.66 2.22
N SER A 50 2.80 11.39 1.52
CA SER A 50 2.81 10.67 0.24
C SER A 50 3.90 9.61 0.24
N CYS A 51 3.55 8.38 -0.11
CA CYS A 51 4.51 7.31 -0.36
C CYS A 51 5.07 7.34 -1.79
N ARG A 52 4.56 8.19 -2.70
CA ARG A 52 4.99 8.25 -4.11
C ARG A 52 6.51 8.43 -4.36
N PRO A 53 7.26 9.21 -3.55
CA PRO A 53 8.71 9.35 -3.76
C PRO A 53 9.52 8.21 -3.14
N CYS A 54 8.88 7.30 -2.39
CA CYS A 54 9.54 6.18 -1.75
C CYS A 54 10.10 5.21 -2.81
N SER A 55 11.33 4.73 -2.62
CA SER A 55 11.92 3.68 -3.46
C SER A 55 11.10 2.36 -3.47
N LEU A 56 10.31 2.10 -2.43
CA LEU A 56 9.41 0.93 -2.32
C LEU A 56 8.02 1.19 -2.91
N TRP A 57 7.79 2.34 -3.55
CA TRP A 57 6.55 2.61 -4.26
C TRP A 57 6.49 1.78 -5.54
N SER A 58 6.03 0.55 -5.42
CA SER A 58 5.61 -0.23 -6.58
C SER A 58 4.24 0.26 -7.01
N ARG A 59 4.14 0.91 -8.18
CA ARG A 59 2.86 1.05 -8.89
C ARG A 59 2.43 -0.32 -9.42
N GLN A 60 2.22 -1.31 -8.54
CA GLN A 60 1.33 -2.42 -8.86
C GLN A 60 -0.08 -1.81 -8.84
N SER A 61 -0.41 -1.06 -9.89
CA SER A 61 -1.32 -1.52 -10.93
C SER A 61 -2.63 -1.91 -10.27
N ARG A 62 -3.53 -0.92 -10.27
CA ARG A 62 -4.99 -0.99 -10.32
C ARG A 62 -5.44 -1.95 -11.44
N ALA A 63 -5.02 -3.21 -11.37
CA ALA A 63 -5.20 -4.27 -12.36
C ALA A 63 -5.26 -5.61 -11.61
N GLN A 64 -6.38 -5.82 -10.93
CA GLN A 64 -7.14 -7.06 -11.03
C GLN A 64 -8.60 -6.75 -10.68
N SER A 65 -9.32 -6.27 -11.70
CA SER A 65 -10.71 -6.65 -11.87
C SER A 65 -10.73 -8.16 -12.21
N GLY A 66 -11.52 -8.94 -11.47
CA GLY A 66 -11.87 -10.33 -11.82
C GLY A 66 -11.22 -11.40 -10.95
N GLU A 67 -11.88 -11.80 -9.85
CA GLU A 67 -12.45 -13.15 -9.63
C GLU A 67 -13.02 -13.18 -8.20
N GLY A 68 -14.30 -13.49 -8.04
CA GLY A 68 -15.07 -13.31 -6.80
C GLY A 68 -14.66 -14.20 -5.61
N PRO A 69 -15.11 -13.89 -4.39
CA PRO A 69 -14.95 -14.78 -3.25
C PRO A 69 -16.01 -15.87 -3.32
N ALA A 70 -15.66 -17.06 -3.84
CA ALA A 70 -16.15 -18.36 -3.36
C ALA A 70 -15.91 -19.46 -4.40
N GLN A 71 -14.68 -19.97 -4.46
CA GLN A 71 -14.51 -21.38 -4.82
C GLN A 71 -14.91 -22.18 -3.59
N VAL A 72 -16.21 -22.46 -3.44
CA VAL A 72 -16.70 -23.45 -2.48
C VAL A 72 -16.06 -24.78 -2.91
N LEU A 73 -15.07 -25.26 -2.15
CA LEU A 73 -14.60 -26.63 -2.29
C LEU A 73 -15.79 -27.56 -1.99
N LEU A 74 -16.44 -28.05 -3.03
CA LEU A 74 -17.45 -29.10 -2.90
C LEU A 74 -16.70 -30.41 -2.63
N MET A 75 -16.63 -30.81 -1.37
CA MET A 75 -16.17 -32.15 -0.99
C MET A 75 -17.25 -33.16 -1.38
N PRO A 76 -16.98 -34.16 -2.23
CA PRO A 76 -17.92 -35.23 -2.47
C PRO A 76 -18.04 -36.08 -1.21
N LEU A 77 -19.20 -36.04 -0.56
CA LEU A 77 -19.57 -37.02 0.45
C LEU A 77 -19.57 -38.39 -0.23
N ALA A 78 -18.55 -39.19 0.07
CA ALA A 78 -18.49 -40.58 -0.34
C ALA A 78 -19.72 -41.31 0.20
N ALA A 79 -20.61 -41.70 -0.71
CA ALA A 79 -21.67 -42.66 -0.41
C ALA A 79 -21.00 -43.99 -0.04
N HIS A 80 -21.09 -44.35 1.24
CA HIS A 80 -20.76 -45.69 1.70
C HIS A 80 -21.97 -46.30 2.43
N ARG A 81 -22.62 -47.19 1.66
CA ARG A 81 -23.47 -48.35 2.02
C ARG A 81 -24.75 -48.13 2.79
#